data_AF-A0A286EWF5-F1
#
_entry.id   AF-A0A286EWF5-F1
#
_cell.length_a   1.000
_cell.length_b   1.000
_cell.length_c   1.000
_cell.angle_alpha   90.00
_cell.angle_beta   90.00
_cell.angle_gamma   90.00
#
_symmetry.space_group_name_H-M   'P 1'
#
loop_
_entity.id
_entity.type
_entity.pdbx_description
1 polymer ?
#
loop_
_entity_poly.entity_id
_entity_poly.type
_entity_poly.pdbx_seq_one_letter_code
_entity_poly.pdbx_strand_id
1 'polypeptide(L)'
;MGGVEIQAHTGVRHQHLGKADYAIEAQDGSQVQVQQGKIGITSYQAGVNVGKTVETANGVKIRPHAGVAYRHNNSSAKVAINGQELTQKFANEVKGQVGVSVGKGSWEVQLKADYAKNNESGEKKSALLGVNWKF
;
A
#
# COMPACT_ATOMS: atom_id res chain seq x y z
N MET A 1 8.94 -4.37 -32.02
CA MET A 1 8.03 -3.40 -31.36
C MET A 1 7.40 -4.08 -30.16
N GLY A 2 7.52 -3.50 -28.95
CA GLY A 2 7.00 -4.08 -27.72
C GLY A 2 5.46 -4.02 -27.68
N GLY A 3 4.83 -5.18 -27.45
CA GLY A 3 3.38 -5.29 -27.29
C GLY A 3 2.89 -4.64 -25.99
N VAL A 4 1.57 -4.52 -25.85
CA VAL A 4 0.95 -4.21 -24.56
C VAL A 4 1.08 -5.45 -23.67
N GLU A 5 1.63 -5.26 -22.48
CA GLU A 5 1.74 -6.28 -21.46
C GLU A 5 0.59 -6.14 -20.48
N ILE A 6 -0.11 -7.25 -20.22
CA ILE A 6 -1.18 -7.34 -19.23
C ILE A 6 -0.77 -8.39 -18.22
N GLN A 7 -0.77 -8.04 -16.93
CA GLN A 7 -0.37 -8.92 -15.85
C GLN A 7 -1.46 -8.95 -14.77
N ALA A 8 -2.18 -10.06 -14.70
CA ALA A 8 -3.02 -10.38 -13.55
C ALA A 8 -2.15 -10.89 -12.38
N HIS A 9 -2.52 -10.55 -11.16
CA HIS A 9 -1.82 -11.00 -9.96
C HIS A 9 -2.76 -11.20 -8.79
N THR A 10 -2.40 -12.12 -7.91
CA THR A 10 -3.05 -12.33 -6.62
C THR A 10 -1.98 -12.52 -5.54
N GLY A 11 -2.32 -12.29 -4.28
CA GLY A 11 -1.40 -12.48 -3.18
C GLY A 11 -2.08 -12.49 -1.82
N VAL A 12 -1.35 -12.99 -0.84
CA VAL A 12 -1.74 -12.98 0.57
C VAL A 12 -0.61 -12.33 1.36
N ARG A 13 -0.98 -11.43 2.29
CA ARG A 13 -0.03 -10.82 3.21
C ARG A 13 -0.50 -11.02 4.63
N HIS A 14 0.36 -11.58 5.46
CA HIS A 14 0.16 -11.62 6.90
C HIS A 14 1.02 -10.54 7.58
N GLN A 15 0.43 -9.77 8.48
CA GLN A 15 1.10 -8.74 9.27
C GLN A 15 0.86 -9.02 10.75
N HIS A 16 1.91 -8.87 11.56
CA HIS A 16 1.80 -8.95 13.01
C HIS A 16 1.99 -7.55 13.62
N LEU A 17 0.96 -7.06 14.31
CA LEU A 17 1.04 -5.86 15.13
C LEU A 17 1.31 -6.27 16.57
N GLY A 18 2.36 -5.68 17.16
CA GLY A 18 2.75 -5.90 18.54
C GLY A 18 1.72 -5.37 19.56
N LYS A 19 2.03 -5.55 20.85
CA LYS A 19 1.26 -5.00 21.96
C LYS A 19 1.61 -3.52 22.15
N ALA A 20 0.63 -2.68 22.48
CA ALA A 20 0.85 -1.35 23.03
C ALA A 20 0.23 -1.25 24.44
N ASP A 21 0.92 -0.58 25.36
CA ASP A 21 0.45 -0.36 26.74
C ASP A 21 1.10 0.92 27.28
N TYR A 22 0.35 2.01 27.31
CA TYR A 22 0.88 3.32 27.73
C TYR A 22 -0.22 4.21 28.31
N ALA A 23 0.20 5.13 29.17
CA ALA A 23 -0.67 6.16 29.73
C ALA A 23 -0.42 7.50 29.00
N ILE A 24 -1.49 8.25 28.75
CA ILE A 24 -1.45 9.62 28.21
C ILE A 24 -2.08 10.53 29.24
N GLU A 25 -1.44 11.65 29.56
CA GLU A 25 -2.07 12.70 30.35
C GLU A 25 -3.01 13.52 29.44
N ALA A 26 -4.29 13.57 29.80
CA ALA A 26 -5.28 14.38 29.10
C ALA A 26 -5.15 15.87 29.49
N GLN A 27 -5.79 16.75 28.73
CA GLN A 27 -5.75 18.21 28.98
C GLN A 27 -6.31 18.61 30.36
N ASP A 28 -7.13 17.78 30.98
CA ASP A 28 -7.69 17.98 32.32
C ASP A 28 -6.81 17.38 33.45
N GLY A 29 -5.62 16.87 33.11
CA GLY A 29 -4.70 16.23 34.06
C GLY A 29 -5.04 14.78 34.39
N SER A 30 -6.10 14.20 33.80
CA SER A 30 -6.44 12.79 34.01
C SER A 30 -5.50 11.86 33.23
N GLN A 31 -5.24 10.67 33.78
CA GLN A 31 -4.45 9.64 33.10
C GLN A 31 -5.37 8.75 32.25
N VAL A 32 -5.09 8.67 30.96
CA VAL A 32 -5.78 7.82 30.00
C VAL A 32 -4.91 6.61 29.69
N GLN A 33 -5.33 5.42 30.13
CA GLN A 33 -4.64 4.18 29.81
C GLN A 33 -5.09 3.67 28.44
N VAL A 34 -4.11 3.47 27.55
CA VAL A 34 -4.31 2.87 26.22
C VAL A 34 -3.66 1.50 26.20
N GLN A 35 -4.45 0.47 25.91
CA GLN A 35 -4.01 -0.91 25.81
C GLN A 35 -4.44 -1.52 24.49
N GLN A 36 -3.51 -2.13 23.78
CA GLN A 36 -3.77 -2.88 22.55
C GLN A 36 -3.07 -4.23 22.64
N GLY A 37 -3.84 -5.31 22.51
CA GLY A 37 -3.29 -6.67 22.41
C GLY A 37 -2.56 -6.91 21.08
N LYS A 38 -1.78 -8.00 21.01
CA LYS A 38 -1.17 -8.43 19.74
C LYS A 38 -2.27 -8.79 18.73
N ILE A 39 -2.11 -8.36 17.48
CA ILE A 39 -3.10 -8.61 16.43
C ILE A 39 -2.40 -9.15 15.18
N GLY A 40 -2.94 -10.22 14.62
CA GLY A 40 -2.60 -10.69 13.28
C GLY A 40 -3.58 -10.11 12.26
N ILE A 41 -3.07 -9.56 11.16
CA ILE A 41 -3.87 -9.11 10.03
C ILE A 41 -3.53 -9.96 8.83
N THR A 42 -4.54 -10.60 8.24
CA THR A 42 -4.40 -11.28 6.95
C THR A 42 -5.13 -10.50 5.87
N SER A 43 -4.38 -10.10 4.85
CA SER A 43 -4.86 -9.41 3.67
C SER A 43 -4.82 -10.33 2.46
N TYR A 44 -5.91 -10.39 1.69
CA TYR A 44 -5.97 -11.02 0.38
C TYR A 44 -6.02 -9.93 -0.68
N GLN A 45 -5.26 -10.07 -1.77
CA GLN A 45 -5.27 -9.12 -2.87
C GLN A 45 -5.43 -9.79 -4.23
N ALA A 46 -6.10 -9.09 -5.13
CA ALA A 46 -6.19 -9.44 -6.54
C ALA A 46 -6.16 -8.16 -7.38
N GLY A 47 -5.48 -8.20 -8.52
CA GLY A 47 -5.33 -7.01 -9.35
C GLY A 47 -4.83 -7.31 -10.75
N VAL A 48 -4.82 -6.26 -11.56
CA VAL A 48 -4.33 -6.28 -12.94
C VAL A 48 -3.47 -5.04 -13.16
N ASN A 49 -2.33 -5.25 -13.80
CA ASN A 49 -1.46 -4.18 -14.29
C ASN A 49 -1.38 -4.24 -15.81
N VAL A 50 -1.30 -3.08 -16.44
CA VAL A 50 -1.09 -2.91 -17.88
C VAL A 50 0.10 -2.00 -18.11
N GLY A 51 0.90 -2.30 -19.11
CA GLY A 51 2.05 -1.47 -19.47
C GLY A 51 2.46 -1.65 -20.91
N LYS A 52 3.20 -0.68 -21.44
CA LYS A 52 3.75 -0.77 -22.79
C LYS A 52 5.16 -0.24 -22.80
N THR A 53 6.13 -1.06 -23.21
CA THR A 53 7.50 -0.62 -23.37
C THR A 53 7.71 -0.12 -24.79
N VAL A 54 8.16 1.13 -24.92
CA VAL A 54 8.61 1.73 -26.18
C VAL A 54 10.11 1.92 -26.09
N GLU A 55 10.83 1.43 -27.11
CA GLU A 55 12.27 1.63 -27.25
C GLU A 55 12.53 2.64 -28.36
N THR A 56 13.29 3.67 -28.04
CA THR A 56 13.69 4.72 -28.97
C THR A 56 14.92 4.29 -29.78
N ALA A 57 15.20 4.96 -30.89
CA ALA A 57 16.38 4.68 -31.71
C ALA A 57 17.73 4.84 -30.96
N ASN A 58 17.75 5.61 -29.87
CA ASN A 58 18.93 5.79 -29.02
C ASN A 58 18.99 4.83 -27.80
N GLY A 59 18.21 3.75 -27.82
CA GLY A 59 18.24 2.68 -26.82
C GLY A 59 17.62 3.06 -25.46
N VAL A 60 16.82 4.13 -25.41
CA VAL A 60 16.05 4.50 -24.21
C VAL A 60 14.74 3.71 -24.20
N LYS A 61 14.46 3.06 -23.07
CA LYS A 61 13.22 2.29 -22.85
C LYS A 61 12.28 3.10 -21.98
N ILE A 62 11.12 3.46 -22.51
CA ILE A 62 10.08 4.20 -21.80
C ILE A 62 8.88 3.27 -21.59
N ARG A 63 8.39 3.14 -20.36
CA ARG A 63 7.27 2.28 -20.01
C ARG A 63 6.24 3.01 -19.15
N PRO A 64 5.23 3.64 -19.77
CA PRO A 64 3.99 3.96 -19.07
C PRO A 64 3.32 2.67 -18.58
N HIS A 65 2.74 2.72 -17.39
CA HIS A 65 1.99 1.63 -16.79
C HIS A 65 0.86 2.14 -15.91
N ALA A 66 -0.18 1.33 -15.79
CA ALA A 66 -1.30 1.56 -14.90
C ALA A 66 -1.74 0.25 -14.27
N GLY A 67 -2.39 0.31 -13.12
CA GLY A 67 -2.85 -0.87 -12.41
C GLY A 67 -4.01 -0.58 -11.49
N VAL A 68 -4.79 -1.62 -11.22
CA VAL A 68 -5.83 -1.60 -10.21
C VAL A 68 -5.76 -2.90 -9.41
N ALA A 69 -5.91 -2.79 -8.09
CA ALA A 69 -5.95 -3.91 -7.18
C ALA A 69 -7.04 -3.71 -6.13
N TYR A 70 -7.70 -4.81 -5.77
CA TYR A 70 -8.58 -4.91 -4.62
C TYR A 70 -7.86 -5.69 -3.51
N ARG A 71 -8.00 -5.20 -2.29
CA ARG A 71 -7.49 -5.85 -1.09
C ARG A 71 -8.60 -6.03 -0.08
N HIS A 72 -8.82 -7.27 0.35
CA HIS A 72 -9.69 -7.64 1.45
C HIS A 72 -8.86 -7.89 2.71
N ASN A 73 -9.27 -7.33 3.85
CA ASN A 73 -8.63 -7.58 5.14
C ASN A 73 -9.62 -8.33 6.04
N ASN A 74 -9.24 -9.53 6.50
CA ASN A 74 -10.11 -10.39 7.29
C ASN A 74 -9.85 -10.27 8.79
N SER A 75 -9.57 -9.06 9.30
CA SER A 75 -9.16 -8.90 10.70
C SER A 75 -9.70 -7.60 11.30
N SER A 76 -9.86 -7.60 12.61
CA SER A 76 -10.16 -6.42 13.42
C SER A 76 -9.14 -6.31 14.56
N ALA A 77 -8.85 -5.08 14.96
CA ALA A 77 -8.04 -4.76 16.13
C ALA A 77 -8.95 -4.40 17.30
N LYS A 78 -8.63 -4.89 18.50
CA LYS A 78 -9.23 -4.42 19.74
C LYS A 78 -8.27 -3.47 20.44
N VAL A 79 -8.77 -2.29 20.80
CA VAL A 79 -8.04 -1.27 21.56
C VAL A 79 -8.87 -0.92 22.79
N ALA A 80 -8.32 -1.07 23.98
CA ALA A 80 -8.97 -0.64 25.22
C ALA A 80 -8.49 0.75 25.63
N ILE A 81 -9.42 1.65 25.92
CA ILE A 81 -9.15 2.99 26.47
C ILE A 81 -9.85 3.07 27.83
N ASN A 82 -9.10 3.27 28.91
CA ASN A 82 -9.63 3.27 30.29
C ASN A 82 -10.51 2.03 30.59
N GLY A 83 -10.14 0.87 30.06
CA GLY A 83 -10.88 -0.39 30.21
C GLY A 83 -12.08 -0.56 29.26
N GLN A 84 -12.42 0.44 28.43
CA GLN A 84 -13.46 0.30 27.40
C GLN A 84 -12.87 -0.20 26.08
N GLU A 85 -13.37 -1.34 25.59
CA GLU A 85 -12.94 -1.91 24.31
C GLU A 85 -13.57 -1.19 23.10
N LEU A 86 -12.71 -0.69 22.22
CA LEU A 86 -13.03 -0.24 20.87
C LEU A 86 -12.56 -1.29 19.87
N THR A 87 -13.42 -1.64 18.91
CA THR A 87 -13.07 -2.53 17.80
C THR A 87 -12.83 -1.72 16.54
N GLN A 88 -11.60 -1.73 16.04
CA GLN A 88 -11.23 -1.16 14.75
C GLN A 88 -11.26 -2.25 13.68
N LYS A 89 -12.12 -2.12 12.67
CA LYS A 89 -12.13 -3.03 11.52
C LYS A 89 -11.08 -2.57 10.51
N PHE A 90 -10.29 -3.52 9.99
CA PHE A 90 -9.44 -3.23 8.83
C PHE A 90 -10.28 -3.35 7.57
N ALA A 91 -10.50 -2.23 6.87
CA ALA A 91 -11.41 -2.26 5.73
C ALA A 91 -10.80 -2.84 4.46
N ASN A 92 -11.71 -3.19 3.56
CA ASN A 92 -11.42 -3.41 2.16
C ASN A 92 -10.85 -2.14 1.52
N GLU A 93 -9.94 -2.31 0.57
CA GLU A 93 -9.27 -1.23 -0.13
C GLU A 93 -9.26 -1.50 -1.64
N VAL A 94 -9.62 -0.48 -2.42
CA VAL A 94 -9.34 -0.44 -3.86
C VAL A 94 -8.19 0.52 -4.08
N LYS A 95 -7.14 0.05 -4.76
CA LYS A 95 -5.95 0.84 -5.09
C LYS A 95 -5.81 0.96 -6.61
N GLY A 96 -5.76 2.18 -7.10
CA GLY A 96 -5.33 2.53 -8.46
C GLY A 96 -3.88 3.02 -8.46
N GLN A 97 -3.15 2.70 -9.51
CA GLN A 97 -1.77 3.12 -9.72
C GLN A 97 -1.56 3.57 -11.16
N VAL A 98 -0.77 4.62 -11.35
CA VAL A 98 -0.23 5.02 -12.65
C VAL A 98 1.23 5.37 -12.50
N GLY A 99 2.02 5.15 -13.54
CA GLY A 99 3.44 5.49 -13.50
C GLY A 99 4.11 5.43 -14.86
N VAL A 100 5.36 5.86 -14.86
CA VAL A 100 6.27 5.77 -16.00
C VAL A 100 7.63 5.33 -15.49
N SER A 101 8.27 4.40 -16.19
CA SER A 101 9.70 4.15 -16.02
C SER A 101 10.47 4.48 -17.29
N VAL A 102 11.69 4.99 -17.12
CA VAL A 102 12.61 5.35 -18.19
C VAL A 102 13.95 4.70 -17.88
N GLY A 103 14.44 3.86 -18.79
CA GLY A 103 15.71 3.16 -18.64
C GLY A 103 16.67 3.42 -19.80
N LYS A 104 17.97 3.48 -19.51
CA LYS A 104 19.05 3.55 -20.49
C LYS A 104 20.29 2.85 -19.96
N GLY A 105 20.77 1.82 -20.66
CA GLY A 105 21.86 0.98 -20.16
C GLY A 105 21.50 0.36 -18.80
N SER A 106 22.38 0.52 -17.82
CA SER A 106 22.17 0.03 -16.44
C SER A 106 21.26 0.90 -15.58
N TRP A 107 20.86 2.09 -16.04
CA TRP A 107 20.01 2.99 -15.24
C TRP A 107 18.53 2.81 -15.55
N GLU A 108 17.71 2.90 -14.51
CA GLU A 108 16.26 3.02 -14.60
C GLU A 108 15.74 4.05 -13.59
N VAL A 109 14.92 4.98 -14.05
CA VAL A 109 14.19 5.95 -13.21
C VAL A 109 12.71 5.61 -13.30
N GLN A 110 12.01 5.60 -12.16
CA GLN A 110 10.57 5.35 -12.10
C GLN A 110 9.87 6.47 -11.34
N LEU A 111 8.79 6.98 -11.92
CA LEU A 111 7.83 7.85 -11.26
C LEU A 111 6.48 7.12 -11.18
N LYS A 112 5.83 7.19 -10.02
CA LYS A 112 4.59 6.47 -9.74
C LYS A 112 3.68 7.27 -8.84
N ALA A 113 2.39 7.25 -9.13
CA ALA A 113 1.34 7.81 -8.29
C ALA A 113 0.32 6.72 -7.95
N ASP A 114 -0.12 6.72 -6.69
CA ASP A 114 -1.05 5.75 -6.13
C ASP A 114 -2.23 6.50 -5.49
N TYR A 115 -3.44 6.00 -5.73
CA TYR A 115 -4.65 6.38 -5.02
C TYR A 115 -5.30 5.13 -4.45
N ALA A 116 -5.63 5.15 -3.16
CA ALA A 116 -6.33 4.06 -2.50
C ALA A 116 -7.54 4.59 -1.74
N LYS A 117 -8.68 3.92 -1.91
CA LYS A 117 -9.90 4.19 -1.15
C LYS A 117 -10.18 3.03 -0.22
N ASN A 118 -10.30 3.32 1.07
CA ASN A 118 -10.53 2.37 2.14
C ASN A 118 -11.90 2.65 2.77
N ASN A 119 -12.72 1.61 2.96
CA ASN A 119 -14.11 1.79 3.40
C ASN A 119 -14.25 2.28 4.86
N GLU A 120 -13.21 2.15 5.69
CA GLU A 120 -13.24 2.57 7.11
C GLU A 120 -12.22 3.65 7.44
N SER A 121 -11.09 3.69 6.70
CA SER A 121 -9.94 4.57 7.01
C SER A 121 -9.77 5.74 6.04
N GLY A 122 -10.70 5.92 5.09
CA GLY A 122 -10.70 7.05 4.14
C GLY A 122 -9.80 6.84 2.91
N GLU A 123 -9.32 7.95 2.34
CA GLU A 123 -8.53 7.94 1.10
C GLU A 123 -7.03 8.14 1.38
N LYS A 124 -6.18 7.48 0.60
CA LYS A 124 -4.72 7.63 0.63
C LYS A 124 -4.20 7.97 -0.75
N LYS A 125 -3.35 8.99 -0.82
CA LYS A 125 -2.65 9.41 -2.03
C LYS A 125 -1.15 9.36 -1.76
N SER A 126 -0.37 8.78 -2.66
CA SER A 126 1.09 8.75 -2.53
C SER A 126 1.77 8.84 -3.88
N ALA A 127 2.96 9.42 -3.89
CA ALA A 127 3.85 9.46 -5.04
C ALA A 127 5.21 8.86 -4.68
N LEU A 128 5.86 8.22 -5.66
CA LEU A 128 7.17 7.62 -5.50
C LEU A 128 8.03 8.00 -6.70
N LEU A 129 9.24 8.46 -6.42
CA LEU A 129 10.34 8.58 -7.37
C LEU A 129 11.41 7.57 -6.95
N GLY A 130 11.84 6.72 -7.88
CA GLY A 130 12.86 5.71 -7.65
C GLY A 130 13.93 5.75 -8.73
N VAL A 131 15.18 5.47 -8.35
CA VAL A 131 16.31 5.29 -9.27
C VAL A 131 16.94 3.95 -8.96
N ASN A 132 17.08 3.11 -9.98
CA ASN A 132 17.64 1.77 -9.90
C ASN A 132 18.86 1.66 -10.81
N TRP A 133 19.89 0.97 -10.33
CA TRP A 133 21.03 0.53 -11.13
C TRP A 133 20.97 -1.00 -11.29
N LYS A 134 21.02 -1.49 -12.52
CA LYS A 134 21.04 -2.92 -12.87
C LYS A 134 22.50 -3.34 -13.16
N PHE A 135 23.01 -4.24 -12.33
CA PHE A 135 24.31 -4.90 -12.51
C PHE A 135 24.21 -5.98 -13.60
#